data_AF-A0A2M7SN89-F1
#
_entry.id   AF-A0A2M7SN89-F1
#
_cell.length_a   1.000
_cell.length_b   1.000
_cell.length_c   1.000
_cell.angle_alpha   90.00
_cell.angle_beta   90.00
_cell.angle_gamma   90.00
#
_symmetry.space_group_name_H-M   'P 1'
#
loop_
_entity.id
_entity.type
_entity.pdbx_description
1 polymer ?
#
loop_
_entity_poly.entity_id
_entity_poly.type
_entity_poly.pdbx_seq_one_letter_code
_entity_poly.pdbx_strand_id
1 'polypeptide(L)' 'MAAKEFLSQKGINYADKDILNDPEARRELVEKYGRMTTPTMVINGEAILGFGQNREKIEGLLSE' A
#
# COMPACT_ATOMS: atom_id res chain seq x y z
N MET A 1 6.68 -4.68 10.30
CA MET A 1 6.69 -3.73 9.16
C MET A 1 5.67 -2.66 9.51
N ALA A 2 6.10 -1.42 9.71
CA ALA A 2 5.25 -0.34 10.25
C ALA A 2 3.90 -0.18 9.50
N ALA A 3 3.92 -0.38 8.19
CA ALA A 3 2.76 -0.45 7.31
C ALA A 3 1.67 -1.46 7.75
N LYS A 4 2.05 -2.74 7.88
CA LYS A 4 1.15 -3.85 8.20
C LYS A 4 0.62 -3.73 9.63
N GLU A 5 1.51 -3.36 10.56
CA GLU A 5 1.16 -3.17 11.97
C GLU A 5 0.17 -2.02 12.16
N PHE A 6 0.34 -0.92 11.41
CA PHE A 6 -0.59 0.20 11.44
C PHE A 6 -1.99 -0.21 10.94
N LEU A 7 -2.06 -0.92 9.81
CA LEU A 7 -3.34 -1.42 9.27
C LEU A 7 -4.02 -2.41 10.23
N SER A 8 -3.24 -3.35 10.80
CA SER A 8 -3.76 -4.30 11.81
C SER A 8 -4.22 -3.61 13.09
N GLN A 9 -3.50 -2.60 13.60
CA GLN A 9 -3.94 -1.84 14.77
C GLN A 9 -5.23 -1.06 14.52
N LYS A 10 -5.41 -0.55 13.30
CA LYS A 10 -6.65 0.14 12.89
C LYS A 10 -7.80 -0.85 12.61
N GLY A 11 -7.55 -2.16 12.60
CA GLY A 11 -8.56 -3.17 12.27
C GLY A 11 -9.00 -3.13 10.80
N ILE A 12 -8.14 -2.60 9.91
CA ILE A 12 -8.47 -2.44 8.49
C ILE A 12 -8.10 -3.72 7.77
N ASN A 13 -9.05 -4.26 7.00
CA ASN A 13 -8.77 -5.39 6.13
C ASN A 13 -7.85 -4.94 5.00
N TYR A 14 -6.68 -5.56 4.90
CA TYR A 14 -5.73 -5.36 3.80
C TYR A 14 -5.37 -6.70 3.17
N ALA A 15 -5.14 -6.67 1.86
CA ALA A 15 -4.59 -7.81 1.13
C ALA A 15 -3.09 -7.60 0.96
N ASP A 16 -2.29 -8.51 1.52
CA ASP A 16 -0.85 -8.51 1.31
C ASP A 16 -0.55 -9.12 -0.06
N LYS A 17 -0.13 -8.29 -1.01
CA LYS A 17 0.31 -8.73 -2.33
C LYS A 17 1.83 -8.62 -2.40
N ASP A 18 2.49 -9.77 -2.50
CA ASP A 18 3.95 -9.84 -2.55
C ASP A 18 4.44 -9.69 -4.00
N ILE A 19 4.91 -8.51 -4.38
CA ILE A 19 5.37 -8.25 -5.76
C ILE A 19 6.69 -8.95 -6.12
N LEU A 20 7.39 -9.55 -5.15
CA LEU A 20 8.62 -10.30 -5.38
C LEU A 20 8.30 -11.70 -5.88
N ASN A 21 7.29 -12.34 -5.29
CA ASN A 21 6.84 -13.68 -5.66
C ASN A 21 5.67 -13.66 -6.65
N ASP A 22 4.94 -12.55 -6.75
CA ASP A 22 3.75 -12.42 -7.59
C ASP A 22 3.98 -11.40 -8.73
N PRO A 23 4.34 -11.88 -9.93
CA PRO A 23 4.61 -11.01 -11.07
C PRO A 23 3.35 -10.29 -11.58
N GLU A 24 2.15 -10.83 -11.34
CA GLU A 24 0.89 -10.17 -11.69
C GLU A 24 0.61 -8.98 -10.78
N ALA A 25 0.81 -9.12 -9.48
CA ALA A 25 0.72 -8.00 -8.54
C ALA A 25 1.71 -6.88 -8.87
N ARG A 26 2.95 -7.24 -9.24
CA ARG A 26 3.94 -6.27 -9.73
C ARG A 26 3.44 -5.57 -10.99
N ARG A 27 2.88 -6.31 -11.92
CA ARG A 27 2.39 -5.79 -13.20
C ARG A 27 1.21 -4.83 -12.99
N GLU A 28 0.24 -5.17 -12.15
CA GLU A 28 -0.83 -4.24 -11.73
C GLU A 28 -0.25 -2.98 -11.07
N LEU A 29 0.78 -3.10 -10.22
CA LEU A 29 1.42 -1.94 -9.58
C LEU A 29 1.98 -0.94 -10.61
N VAL A 30 2.60 -1.46 -11.67
CA VAL A 30 3.22 -0.64 -12.71
C VAL A 30 2.19 -0.14 -13.71
N GLU A 31 1.34 -1.02 -14.24
CA GLU A 31 0.39 -0.66 -15.31
C GLU A 31 -0.78 0.16 -14.79
N LYS A 32 -1.30 -0.17 -13.60
CA LYS A 32 -2.49 0.47 -13.02
C LYS A 32 -2.13 1.71 -12.20
N TYR A 33 -0.98 1.68 -11.52
CA TYR A 33 -0.59 2.73 -10.57
C TYR A 33 0.71 3.45 -10.91
N GLY A 34 1.42 3.05 -11.98
CA GLY A 34 2.66 3.70 -12.42
C GLY A 34 3.82 3.57 -11.44
N ARG A 35 3.79 2.59 -10.52
CA ARG A 35 4.80 2.46 -9.45
C ARG A 35 5.56 1.14 -9.50
N MET A 36 6.87 1.20 -9.28
CA MET A 36 7.79 0.05 -9.24
C MET A 36 8.47 -0.17 -7.88
N THR A 37 8.25 0.71 -6.90
CA THR A 37 9.06 0.76 -5.68
C THR A 37 8.25 0.40 -4.45
N THR A 38 8.82 -0.40 -3.56
CA THR A 38 8.20 -0.79 -2.27
C THR A 38 8.79 0.01 -1.11
N PRO A 39 8.03 0.23 -0.02
CA PRO A 39 6.63 -0.19 0.16
C PRO A 39 5.67 0.73 -0.61
N THR A 40 4.76 0.16 -1.41
CA THR A 40 3.64 0.90 -2.01
C THR A 40 2.34 0.39 -1.42
N MET A 41 1.50 1.29 -0.94
CA MET A 41 0.14 0.99 -0.49
C MET A 41 -0.85 1.47 -1.52
N VAL A 42 -1.91 0.71 -1.74
CA VAL A 42 -3.03 1.13 -2.58
C VAL A 42 -4.24 1.30 -1.67
N ILE A 43 -4.74 2.52 -1.54
CA ILE A 43 -5.89 2.87 -0.69
C ILE A 43 -6.86 3.65 -1.55
N ASN A 44 -8.13 3.22 -1.63
CA ASN A 44 -9.15 3.85 -2.49
C ASN A 44 -8.73 4.01 -3.98
N GLY A 45 -7.90 3.10 -4.50
CA GLY A 45 -7.37 3.20 -5.86
C GLY A 45 -6.23 4.21 -6.02
N GLU A 46 -5.82 4.88 -4.96
CA GLU A 46 -4.63 5.72 -4.94
C GLU A 46 -3.44 4.90 -4.45
N ALA A 47 -2.41 4.77 -5.29
CA ALA A 47 -1.15 4.20 -4.84
C ALA A 47 -0.30 5.27 -4.16
N ILE A 48 0.35 4.90 -3.07
CA ILE A 48 1.11 5.77 -2.18
C ILE A 48 2.43 5.09 -1.89
N LEU A 49 3.53 5.82 -2.09
CA LEU A 49 4.88 5.29 -1.95
C LEU A 49 5.45 5.59 -0.57
N GLY A 50 6.01 4.61 0.10
CA GLY A 50 6.68 4.80 1.38
C GLY A 50 5.70 5.04 2.53
N PHE A 51 5.57 4.08 3.43
CA PHE A 51 4.73 4.25 4.62
C PHE A 51 5.24 5.38 5.52
N GLY A 52 6.56 5.47 5.74
CA GLY A 52 7.13 6.45 6.68
C GLY A 52 6.90 7.91 6.27
N GLN A 53 7.18 8.24 5.01
CA GLN A 53 7.05 9.59 4.47
C GLN A 53 5.61 10.03 4.19
N ASN A 54 4.70 9.06 3.96
CA ASN A 54 3.30 9.34 3.65
C ASN A 54 2.34 8.85 4.74
N ARG A 55 2.84 8.66 5.96
CA ARG A 55 2.05 8.15 7.08
C ARG A 55 0.79 8.97 7.31
N GLU A 56 0.91 10.29 7.45
CA GLU A 56 -0.23 11.19 7.68
C GLU A 56 -1.29 11.10 6.56
N LYS A 57 -0.84 11.03 5.31
CA LYS A 57 -1.75 10.89 4.16
C LYS A 57 -2.48 9.54 4.18
N ILE A 58 -1.77 8.47 4.54
CA ILE A 58 -2.35 7.13 4.72
C ILE A 58 -3.37 7.14 5.88
N GLU A 59 -3.06 7.77 7.01
CA GLU A 59 -4.00 7.86 8.14
C GLU A 59 -5.27 8.62 7.77
N GLY A 60 -5.14 9.71 7.00
CA GLY A 60 -6.27 10.48 6.48
C GLY A 60 -7.15 9.65 5.56
N LEU A 61 -6.56 8.98 4.56
CA LEU A 61 -7.29 8.14 3.60
C LEU A 61 -7.99 6.92 4.22
N LEU A 62 -7.58 6.51 5.43
CA LEU A 62 -8.16 5.40 6.18
C LEU A 62 -9.18 5.85 7.23
N SER A 63 -9.27 7.16 7.51
CA SER A 63 -10.20 7.72 8.51
C SER A 63 -11.44 8.38 7.88
N GLU A 64 -11.60 8.28 6.56
CA GLU A 64 -12.68 8.89 5.77
C GLU A 64 -13.72 7.86 5.32
#